data_AF-A0A1Q8JL75-F1
#
_entry.id   AF-A0A1Q8JL75-F1
#
_cell.length_a   1.000
_cell.length_b   1.000
_cell.length_c   1.000
_cell.angle_alpha   90.00
_cell.angle_beta   90.00
_cell.angle_gamma   90.00
#
_symmetry.space_group_name_H-M   'P 1'
#
loop_
_entity.id
_entity.type
_entity.pdbx_description
1 polymer ?
#
loop_
_entity_poly.entity_id
_entity_poly.type
_entity_poly.pdbx_seq_one_letter_code
_entity_poly.pdbx_strand_id
1 'polypeptide(L)'
;MHPDPHPSRQAWSADRVATTAARLDALDPGLPTVLVNHWPLVREPCDVLWYPEFALWCGTTATADWHRRYRARAVVHGHLHIPRTVVVDDVPFVEVSLGYPREWRRHSERVGSHFPDLLPRTVLPM
;
A
#
# COMPACT_ATOMS: atom_id res chain seq x y z
N MET A 1 -12.88 1.28 13.43
CA MET A 1 -13.69 1.26 12.21
C MET A 1 -14.95 0.42 12.45
N HIS A 2 -16.13 1.02 12.24
CA HIS A 2 -17.43 0.38 12.41
C HIS A 2 -17.94 -0.08 11.03
N PRO A 3 -18.39 -1.33 10.88
CA PRO A 3 -18.78 -1.87 9.58
C PRO A 3 -20.19 -1.45 9.14
N ASP A 4 -20.99 -0.84 10.01
CA ASP A 4 -22.36 -0.42 9.70
C ASP A 4 -22.39 0.42 8.40
N PRO A 5 -23.30 0.11 7.45
CA PRO A 5 -24.44 -0.82 7.54
C PRO A 5 -24.14 -2.29 7.18
N HIS A 6 -22.88 -2.66 6.93
CA HIS A 6 -22.51 -4.02 6.53
C HIS A 6 -22.46 -4.98 7.73
N PRO A 7 -22.76 -6.28 7.52
CA PRO A 7 -22.81 -7.28 8.60
C PRO A 7 -21.43 -7.62 9.20
N SER A 8 -20.34 -7.26 8.53
CA SER A 8 -18.98 -7.45 9.01
C SER A 8 -17.99 -6.50 8.32
N ARG A 9 -16.78 -6.37 8.87
CA ARG A 9 -15.69 -5.59 8.24
C ARG A 9 -15.23 -6.22 6.93
N GLN A 10 -15.29 -7.56 6.83
CA GLN A 10 -14.98 -8.30 5.62
C GLN A 10 -16.03 -8.03 4.53
N ALA A 11 -17.32 -8.00 4.89
CA ALA A 11 -18.39 -7.65 3.95
C ALA A 11 -18.26 -6.20 3.47
N TRP A 12 -17.93 -5.28 4.37
CA TRP A 12 -17.63 -3.90 3.98
C TRP A 12 -16.42 -3.82 3.05
N SER A 13 -15.32 -4.52 3.36
CA SER A 13 -14.13 -4.57 2.51
C SER A 13 -14.45 -5.12 1.13
N ALA A 14 -15.23 -6.20 1.03
CA ALA A 14 -15.65 -6.78 -0.25
C ALA A 14 -16.48 -5.79 -1.09
N ASP A 15 -17.41 -5.06 -0.47
CA ASP A 15 -18.20 -4.02 -1.15
C ASP A 15 -17.31 -2.87 -1.66
N ARG A 16 -16.33 -2.44 -0.86
CA ARG A 16 -15.35 -1.43 -1.26
C ARG A 16 -14.50 -1.89 -2.44
N VAL A 17 -14.06 -3.15 -2.43
CA VAL A 17 -13.32 -3.78 -3.54
C VAL A 17 -14.18 -3.80 -4.81
N ALA A 18 -15.41 -4.31 -4.74
CA ALA A 18 -16.31 -4.42 -5.89
C ALA A 18 -16.64 -3.04 -6.49
N THR A 19 -16.98 -2.06 -5.64
CA THR A 19 -17.26 -0.68 -6.07
C THR A 19 -16.05 -0.05 -6.75
N THR A 20 -14.85 -0.30 -6.25
CA THR A 20 -13.61 0.28 -6.79
C THR A 20 -13.20 -0.42 -8.08
N ALA A 21 -13.32 -1.75 -8.15
CA ALA A 21 -13.09 -2.52 -9.37
C ALA A 21 -13.97 -2.03 -10.52
N ALA A 22 -15.27 -1.81 -10.29
CA ALA A 22 -16.18 -1.28 -11.31
C ALA A 22 -15.73 0.09 -11.86
N ARG A 23 -15.14 0.95 -11.02
CA ARG A 23 -14.60 2.25 -11.46
C ARG A 23 -13.29 2.10 -12.22
N LEU A 24 -12.41 1.21 -11.77
CA LEU A 24 -11.14 0.93 -12.43
C LEU A 24 -11.34 0.23 -13.79
N ASP A 25 -12.34 -0.64 -13.89
CA ASP A 25 -12.73 -1.31 -15.15
C ASP A 25 -13.31 -0.33 -16.18
N ALA A 26 -13.84 0.82 -15.74
CA ALA A 26 -14.36 1.88 -16.60
C ALA A 26 -13.27 2.87 -17.09
N LEU A 27 -12.01 2.71 -16.67
CA LEU A 27 -10.91 3.55 -17.14
C LEU A 27 -10.54 3.22 -18.59
N ASP A 28 -10.02 4.23 -19.31
CA ASP A 28 -9.45 4.03 -20.65
C ASP A 28 -8.31 2.97 -20.60
N PRO A 29 -8.42 1.87 -21.38
CA PRO A 29 -7.39 0.84 -21.43
C PRO A 29 -6.03 1.34 -21.96
N GLY A 30 -5.99 2.46 -22.67
CA GLY A 30 -4.76 3.07 -23.18
C GLY A 30 -3.98 3.90 -22.16
N LEU A 31 -4.57 4.23 -21.01
CA LEU A 31 -3.93 5.08 -19.99
C LEU A 31 -3.33 4.25 -18.84
N PRO A 32 -2.12 4.62 -18.35
CA PRO A 32 -1.55 4.03 -17.15
C PRO A 32 -2.24 4.56 -15.88
N THR A 33 -2.04 3.88 -14.75
CA THR A 33 -2.52 4.34 -13.44
C THR A 33 -1.39 4.55 -12.42
N VAL A 34 -1.67 5.33 -11.38
CA VAL A 34 -0.96 5.26 -10.10
C VAL A 34 -2.00 4.84 -9.08
N LEU A 35 -1.84 3.66 -8.49
CA LEU A 35 -2.78 3.16 -7.50
C LEU A 35 -2.36 3.62 -6.12
N VAL A 36 -3.30 4.16 -5.35
CA VAL A 36 -3.05 4.64 -3.98
C VAL A 36 -4.00 3.94 -3.03
N ASN A 37 -3.47 3.27 -2.03
CA ASN A 37 -4.25 2.62 -0.99
C ASN A 37 -3.50 2.63 0.33
N HIS A 38 -4.19 2.79 1.46
CA HIS A 38 -3.50 2.79 2.76
C HIS A 38 -2.79 1.45 3.02
N TRP A 39 -3.47 0.35 2.73
CA TRP A 39 -2.95 -1.01 2.84
C TRP A 39 -2.21 -1.44 1.57
N PRO A 40 -1.15 -2.27 1.65
CA PRO A 40 -0.54 -2.85 0.46
C PRO A 40 -1.57 -3.67 -0.35
N LEU A 41 -1.51 -3.59 -1.68
CA LEU A 41 -2.42 -4.35 -2.56
C LEU A 41 -2.00 -5.81 -2.75
N VAL A 42 -0.75 -6.13 -2.40
CA VAL A 42 -0.10 -7.44 -2.53
C VAL A 42 0.53 -7.86 -1.21
N ARG A 43 0.94 -9.12 -1.07
CA ARG A 43 1.38 -9.71 0.21
C ARG A 43 2.83 -9.36 0.56
N GLU A 44 3.68 -9.21 -0.44
CA GLU A 44 5.13 -9.11 -0.40
C GLU A 44 5.64 -7.99 0.55
N PRO A 45 5.00 -6.80 0.63
CA PRO A 45 5.38 -5.80 1.62
C PRO A 45 5.31 -6.29 3.08
N CYS A 46 4.44 -7.27 3.37
CA CYS A 46 4.22 -7.83 4.70
C CYS A 46 5.23 -8.93 5.10
N ASP A 47 6.05 -9.44 4.18
CA ASP A 47 6.93 -10.60 4.45
C ASP A 47 8.07 -10.29 5.43
N VAL A 48 8.31 -9.01 5.72
CA VAL A 48 9.31 -8.55 6.70
C VAL A 48 8.71 -8.10 8.02
N LEU A 49 7.40 -8.32 8.23
CA LEU A 49 6.77 -8.05 9.52
C LEU A 49 7.44 -8.88 10.60
N TRP A 50 7.78 -8.23 11.71
CA TRP A 50 8.39 -8.91 12.86
C TRP A 50 7.45 -9.99 13.45
N TYR A 51 6.14 -9.73 13.42
CA TYR A 51 5.10 -10.67 13.82
C TYR A 51 4.13 -10.90 12.63
N PRO A 52 4.21 -12.06 11.95
CA PRO A 52 3.51 -12.30 10.69
C PRO A 52 1.98 -12.35 10.83
N GLU A 53 1.46 -12.62 12.03
CA GLU A 53 0.02 -12.62 12.34
C GLU A 53 -0.62 -11.25 12.09
N PHE A 54 0.16 -10.18 12.19
CA PHE A 54 -0.32 -8.83 11.90
C PHE A 54 -0.80 -8.68 10.45
N ALA A 55 -0.29 -9.50 9.53
CA ALA A 55 -0.71 -9.49 8.13
C ALA A 55 -2.21 -9.77 7.92
N LEU A 56 -2.91 -10.35 8.91
CA LEU A 56 -4.37 -10.51 8.90
C LEU A 56 -5.13 -9.16 8.79
N TRP A 57 -4.49 -8.05 9.17
CA TRP A 57 -5.07 -6.71 9.14
C TRP A 57 -4.42 -5.80 8.08
N CYS A 58 -3.60 -6.36 7.19
CA CYS A 58 -2.80 -5.59 6.23
C CYS A 58 -3.38 -5.54 4.81
N GLY A 59 -4.61 -6.02 4.56
CA GLY A 59 -5.23 -5.90 3.25
C GLY A 59 -6.15 -7.08 2.89
N THR A 60 -6.24 -7.36 1.59
CA THR A 60 -7.07 -8.44 1.00
C THR A 60 -6.37 -9.05 -0.20
N THR A 61 -6.57 -10.34 -0.46
CA THR A 61 -6.02 -11.01 -1.65
C THR A 61 -6.77 -10.66 -2.93
N ALA A 62 -7.97 -10.07 -2.84
CA ALA A 62 -8.78 -9.71 -4.00
C ALA A 62 -8.17 -8.61 -4.89
N THR A 63 -7.13 -7.93 -4.41
CA THR A 63 -6.41 -6.87 -5.12
C THR A 63 -5.04 -7.31 -5.66
N ALA A 64 -4.69 -8.59 -5.52
CA ALA A 64 -3.32 -9.08 -5.72
C ALA A 64 -2.80 -8.91 -7.17
N ASP A 65 -3.66 -8.73 -8.16
CA ASP A 65 -3.29 -8.52 -9.56
C ASP A 65 -3.59 -7.09 -10.06
N TRP A 66 -4.08 -6.20 -9.20
CA TRP A 66 -4.58 -4.89 -9.63
C TRP A 66 -3.50 -4.02 -10.26
N HIS A 67 -2.25 -4.10 -9.79
CA HIS A 67 -1.14 -3.36 -10.39
C HIS A 67 -0.91 -3.76 -11.86
N ARG A 68 -1.08 -5.03 -12.22
CA ARG A 68 -1.02 -5.49 -13.61
C ARG A 68 -2.31 -5.18 -14.36
N ARG A 69 -3.46 -5.60 -13.82
CA ARG A 69 -4.78 -5.47 -14.44
C ARG A 69 -5.10 -4.01 -14.81
N TYR A 70 -4.69 -3.08 -13.96
CA TYR A 70 -4.95 -1.65 -14.14
C TYR A 70 -3.71 -0.85 -14.56
N ARG A 71 -2.68 -1.50 -15.11
CA ARG A 71 -1.51 -0.87 -15.75
C ARG A 71 -0.84 0.17 -14.84
N ALA A 72 -0.65 -0.19 -13.58
CA ALA A 72 -0.05 0.69 -12.60
C ALA A 72 1.42 0.95 -12.95
N ARG A 73 1.81 2.22 -12.98
CA ARG A 73 3.21 2.65 -13.06
C ARG A 73 3.88 2.71 -11.69
N ALA A 74 3.06 2.82 -10.64
CA ALA A 74 3.47 2.73 -9.26
C ALA A 74 2.24 2.42 -8.38
N VAL A 75 2.48 1.79 -7.24
CA VAL A 75 1.49 1.64 -6.16
C VAL A 75 2.02 2.35 -4.92
N VAL A 76 1.28 3.32 -4.40
CA VAL A 76 1.63 4.02 -3.17
C VAL A 76 0.81 3.45 -2.04
N HIS A 77 1.49 3.03 -0.97
CA HIS A 77 0.82 2.57 0.24
C HIS A 77 1.55 2.99 1.51
N GLY A 78 0.93 2.72 2.66
CA GLY A 78 1.55 2.93 3.97
C GLY A 78 1.23 1.76 4.87
N HIS A 79 0.65 2.09 6.03
CA HIS A 79 0.16 1.17 7.06
C HIS A 79 1.24 0.41 7.83
N LEU A 80 2.29 -0.05 7.15
CA LEU A 80 3.29 -0.94 7.74
C LEU A 80 4.31 -0.19 8.61
N HIS A 81 4.52 1.11 8.36
CA HIS A 81 5.59 1.89 8.99
C HIS A 81 6.98 1.31 8.68
N ILE A 82 7.14 0.80 7.46
CA ILE A 82 8.39 0.22 6.94
C ILE A 82 8.70 0.90 5.60
N PRO A 83 9.22 2.14 5.61
CA PRO A 83 9.35 2.92 4.38
C PRO A 83 10.43 2.34 3.48
N ARG A 84 10.01 1.89 2.29
CA ARG A 84 10.84 1.24 1.28
C ARG A 84 10.07 1.12 -0.04
N THR A 85 10.81 0.86 -1.11
CA THR A 85 10.23 0.43 -2.39
C THR A 85 10.46 -1.07 -2.57
N VAL A 86 9.39 -1.81 -2.86
CA VAL A 86 9.46 -3.21 -3.32
C VAL A 86 8.98 -3.24 -4.77
N VAL A 87 9.69 -3.92 -5.67
CA VAL A 87 9.24 -4.09 -7.06
C VAL A 87 8.53 -5.42 -7.18
N VAL A 88 7.29 -5.42 -7.67
CA VAL A 88 6.47 -6.61 -7.93
C VAL A 88 5.93 -6.52 -9.34
N ASP A 89 6.18 -7.53 -10.17
CA ASP A 89 5.84 -7.54 -11.60
C ASP A 89 6.25 -6.25 -12.34
N ASP A 90 7.49 -5.81 -12.12
CA ASP A 90 8.08 -4.56 -12.65
C ASP A 90 7.37 -3.26 -12.22
N VAL A 91 6.43 -3.33 -11.27
CA VAL A 91 5.75 -2.15 -10.70
C VAL A 91 6.36 -1.81 -9.33
N PRO A 92 6.81 -0.57 -9.09
CA PRO A 92 7.25 -0.13 -7.77
C PRO A 92 6.08 0.05 -6.81
N PHE A 93 6.10 -0.68 -5.70
CA PHE A 93 5.27 -0.50 -4.52
C PHE A 93 6.04 0.35 -3.51
N VAL A 94 5.63 1.60 -3.34
CA VAL A 94 6.29 2.60 -2.52
C VAL A 94 5.55 2.71 -1.18
N GLU A 95 6.18 2.22 -0.11
CA GLU A 95 5.72 2.42 1.26
C GLU A 95 6.20 3.80 1.73
N VAL A 96 5.24 4.70 2.02
CA VAL A 96 5.49 6.12 2.28
C VAL A 96 5.19 6.53 3.73
N SER A 97 5.13 5.58 4.66
CA SER A 97 4.81 5.90 6.04
C SER A 97 5.92 6.74 6.69
N LEU A 98 5.53 7.72 7.50
CA LEU A 98 6.48 8.37 8.43
C LEU A 98 6.66 7.53 9.70
N GLY A 99 5.55 6.95 10.18
CA GLY A 99 5.47 6.28 11.46
C GLY A 99 5.38 7.25 12.65
N TYR A 100 5.41 6.68 13.85
CA TYR A 100 5.37 7.41 15.11
C TYR A 100 6.72 8.07 15.44
N PRO A 101 6.74 9.14 16.26
CA PRO A 101 7.98 9.79 16.71
C PRO A 101 9.04 8.86 17.29
N ARG A 102 8.64 7.80 17.99
CA ARG A 102 9.60 6.82 18.52
C ARG A 102 10.25 5.97 17.42
N GLU A 103 9.52 5.67 16.35
CA GLU A 103 9.99 4.85 15.24
C GLU A 103 11.01 5.64 14.41
N TRP A 104 10.63 6.80 13.86
CA TRP A 104 11.55 7.54 13.00
C TRP A 104 12.76 8.12 13.75
N ARG A 105 12.67 8.38 15.06
CA ARG A 105 13.86 8.73 15.88
C ARG A 105 14.85 7.58 15.97
N ARG A 106 14.37 6.36 16.26
CA ARG A 106 15.22 5.15 16.27
C ARG A 106 15.83 4.88 14.90
N HIS A 107 15.06 5.08 13.83
CA HIS A 107 15.61 4.99 12.48
C HIS A 107 16.68 6.05 12.22
N SER A 108 16.44 7.29 12.63
CA SER A 108 17.40 8.40 12.49
C SER A 108 18.73 8.11 13.18
N GLU A 109 18.68 7.60 14.41
CA GLU A 109 19.86 7.16 15.16
C GLU A 109 20.65 6.07 14.41
N ARG A 110 19.95 5.10 13.80
CA ARG A 110 20.57 4.00 13.05
C ARG A 110 21.24 4.46 11.74
N VAL A 111 20.65 5.45 11.05
CA VAL A 111 21.15 5.93 9.75
C VAL A 111 22.05 7.16 9.86
N GLY A 112 22.15 7.78 11.04
CA GLY A 112 22.99 8.96 11.27
C GLY A 112 22.46 10.24 10.61
N SER A 113 21.18 10.27 10.23
CA SER A 113 20.53 11.42 9.59
C SER A 113 19.06 11.50 9.99
N HIS A 114 18.42 12.65 9.74
CA HIS A 114 16.99 12.82 10.03
C HIS A 114 16.16 11.98 9.05
N PHE A 115 15.70 10.80 9.51
CA PHE A 115 14.99 9.82 8.69
C PHE A 115 13.82 10.39 7.87
N PRO A 116 12.99 11.32 8.38
CA PRO A 116 11.91 11.93 7.59
C PRO A 116 12.41 12.66 6.33
N ASP A 117 13.66 13.13 6.30
CA ASP A 117 14.24 13.74 5.11
C ASP A 117 14.63 12.74 4.02
N LEU A 118 14.73 11.46 4.38
CA LEU A 118 15.06 10.36 3.47
C LEU A 118 13.82 9.68 2.87
N LEU A 119 12.62 10.05 3.31
CA LEU A 119 11.39 9.45 2.79
C LEU A 119 11.19 9.80 1.31
N PRO A 120 10.61 8.88 0.50
CA PRO A 120 10.32 9.14 -0.90
C PRO A 120 9.44 10.39 -1.05
N ARG A 121 9.92 11.40 -1.78
CA ARG A 121 9.15 12.62 -2.14
C ARG A 121 8.63 12.57 -3.58
N THR A 122 9.07 11.59 -4.35
CA THR A 122 8.78 11.42 -5.77
C THR A 122 8.40 9.96 -6.03
N VAL A 123 7.22 9.74 -6.63
CA VAL A 123 6.67 8.40 -6.89
C VAL A 123 6.86 7.98 -8.35
N LEU A 124 6.68 8.92 -9.28
CA LEU A 124 6.99 8.72 -10.70
C LEU A 124 8.22 9.54 -11.05
N PRO A 125 9.15 9.03 -11.88
CA PRO A 125 10.22 9.85 -12.42
C PRO A 125 9.63 11.04 -13.19
N MET A 126 10.27 12.20 -13.06
CA MET A 126 9.95 13.41 -13.84
C MET A 126 10.37 13.27 -15.29
#